data_AF-A0AAV4DTU1-F1
#
_entry.id   AF-A0AAV4DTU1-F1
#
_cell.length_a   1.000
_cell.length_b   1.000
_cell.length_c   1.000
_cell.angle_alpha   90.00
_cell.angle_beta   90.00
_cell.angle_gamma   90.00
#
_symmetry.space_group_name_H-M   'P 1'
#
loop_
_entity.id
_entity.type
_entity.pdbx_description
1 polymer ?
#
loop_
_entity_poly.entity_id
_entity_poly.type
_entity_poly.pdbx_seq_one_letter_code
_entity_poly.pdbx_strand_id
1 'polypeptide(L)'
;MNGIIAIISVLRLLLSPTELLNSAMVPILLNSAMVPVLLNSTMVPVLLNSAMVPVLLNNAMVPLLVNNAMVIVLLNNAMVPVLLNNAMVPVLLNSAIFPVLLKRAKIPVLLNSAIVPVLLNNAMVPVLLNSALVSVLLNSAMVPVLLNSALVPVLLNSAMVPL
;
A
#
# COMPACT_ATOMS: atom_id res chain seq x y z
N MET A 1 0.89 -0.16 -36.22
CA MET A 1 1.86 0.75 -35.56
C MET A 1 1.09 1.88 -34.90
N ASN A 2 0.93 1.99 -33.59
CA ASN A 2 0.65 1.02 -32.53
C ASN A 2 -0.10 1.85 -31.46
N GLY A 3 -1.23 1.32 -30.98
CA GLY A 3 -2.18 2.02 -30.12
C GLY A 3 -1.67 2.28 -28.70
N ILE A 4 -0.75 3.23 -28.55
CA ILE A 4 -0.16 3.60 -27.25
C ILE A 4 -0.26 5.13 -26.97
N ILE A 5 -0.88 5.92 -27.84
CA ILE A 5 -1.02 7.37 -27.63
C ILE A 5 -2.50 7.75 -27.47
N ALA A 6 -3.12 7.33 -26.37
CA ALA A 6 -4.47 7.78 -25.98
C ALA A 6 -4.69 7.88 -24.45
N ILE A 7 -3.62 7.95 -23.65
CA ILE A 7 -3.68 8.17 -22.19
C ILE A 7 -2.82 9.38 -21.84
N ILE A 8 -3.02 10.50 -22.55
CA ILE A 8 -2.46 11.82 -22.21
C ILE A 8 -3.57 12.84 -21.90
N SER A 9 -4.86 12.50 -22.05
CA SER A 9 -5.91 13.50 -22.26
C SER A 9 -6.86 13.80 -21.08
N VAL A 10 -6.50 13.51 -19.82
CA VAL A 10 -7.32 14.01 -18.67
C VAL A 10 -6.50 14.80 -17.62
N LEU A 11 -5.16 14.66 -17.56
CA LEU A 11 -4.37 15.33 -16.50
C LEU A 11 -3.59 16.58 -16.94
N ARG A 12 -3.79 17.11 -18.15
CA ARG A 12 -3.02 18.28 -18.65
C ARG A 12 -3.73 19.63 -18.67
N LEU A 13 -4.98 19.72 -18.19
CA LEU A 13 -5.66 21.01 -17.98
C LEU A 13 -6.64 20.87 -16.80
N LEU A 14 -6.27 21.36 -15.60
CA LEU A 14 -7.12 22.11 -14.63
C LEU A 14 -6.91 21.89 -13.12
N LEU A 15 -5.98 21.07 -12.61
CA LEU A 15 -6.04 20.72 -11.18
C LEU A 15 -4.72 20.98 -10.42
N SER A 16 -4.82 21.81 -9.37
CA SER A 16 -3.78 22.21 -8.42
C SER A 16 -3.11 21.01 -7.71
N PRO A 17 -1.91 21.17 -7.10
CA PRO A 17 -1.10 20.08 -6.51
C PRO A 17 -1.71 19.30 -5.33
N THR A 18 -3.00 19.46 -5.03
CA THR A 18 -3.74 18.75 -3.98
C THR A 18 -5.15 18.47 -4.48
N GLU A 19 -5.38 17.30 -5.07
CA GLU A 19 -6.71 16.87 -5.48
C GLU A 19 -7.41 16.17 -4.31
N LEU A 20 -8.52 16.76 -3.84
CA LEU A 20 -9.49 16.09 -2.98
C LEU A 20 -10.58 15.50 -3.88
N LEU A 21 -10.61 14.18 -4.03
CA LEU A 21 -11.72 13.50 -4.70
C LEU A 21 -12.75 13.08 -3.65
N ASN A 22 -13.95 13.65 -3.74
CA ASN A 22 -15.10 13.25 -2.94
C ASN A 22 -16.03 12.41 -3.82
N SER A 23 -16.25 11.14 -3.47
CA SER A 23 -17.26 10.27 -4.08
C SER A 23 -17.15 10.09 -5.61
N ALA A 24 -16.06 9.47 -6.07
CA ALA A 24 -15.82 9.22 -7.49
C ALA A 24 -15.16 7.86 -7.75
N MET A 25 -15.26 7.39 -9.00
CA MET A 25 -14.41 6.34 -9.57
C MET A 25 -13.39 7.00 -10.50
N VAL A 26 -12.11 7.01 -10.11
CA VAL A 26 -11.06 7.68 -10.89
C VAL A 26 -9.81 6.80 -10.96
N PRO A 27 -9.31 6.43 -12.15
CA PRO A 27 -8.01 5.79 -12.27
C PRO A 27 -6.88 6.81 -12.20
N ILE A 28 -5.83 6.50 -11.44
CA ILE A 28 -4.62 7.32 -11.33
C ILE A 28 -3.43 6.55 -11.92
N LEU A 29 -2.73 7.17 -12.86
CA LEU A 29 -1.49 6.65 -13.44
C LEU A 29 -0.38 7.68 -13.30
N LEU A 30 0.66 7.35 -12.53
CA LEU A 30 1.84 8.20 -12.37
C LEU A 30 3.09 7.47 -12.82
N ASN A 31 3.87 8.15 -13.65
CA ASN A 31 5.19 7.71 -14.08
C ASN A 31 6.21 8.82 -13.80
N SER A 32 7.21 8.54 -12.97
CA SER A 32 8.26 9.51 -12.63
C SER A 32 7.72 10.84 -12.08
N ALA A 33 6.87 10.76 -11.06
CA ALA A 33 6.18 11.91 -10.49
C ALA A 33 6.24 11.96 -8.96
N MET A 34 6.06 13.17 -8.41
CA MET A 34 5.85 13.40 -6.99
C MET A 34 4.51 14.10 -6.79
N VAL A 35 3.53 13.38 -6.24
CA VAL A 35 2.14 13.87 -6.15
C VAL A 35 1.52 13.37 -4.84
N PRO A 36 0.89 14.23 -4.02
CA PRO A 36 0.04 13.79 -2.93
C PRO A 36 -1.33 13.37 -3.45
N VAL A 37 -1.87 12.27 -2.92
CA VAL A 37 -3.21 11.75 -3.26
C VAL A 37 -4.07 11.74 -2.01
N LEU A 38 -5.19 12.45 -2.05
CA LEU A 38 -6.18 12.51 -0.96
C LEU A 38 -7.54 12.05 -1.46
N LEU A 39 -8.04 10.95 -0.88
CA LEU A 39 -9.28 10.33 -1.30
C LEU A 39 -10.24 10.15 -0.12
N ASN A 40 -11.51 10.51 -0.34
CA ASN A 40 -12.56 10.38 0.65
C ASN A 40 -13.83 9.78 0.03
N SER A 41 -14.26 8.62 0.56
CA SER A 41 -15.45 7.91 0.07
C SER A 41 -15.36 7.53 -1.42
N THR A 42 -14.22 7.01 -1.87
CA THR A 42 -13.97 6.77 -3.31
C THR A 42 -13.54 5.34 -3.63
N MET A 43 -13.63 5.00 -4.92
CA MET A 43 -13.06 3.81 -5.54
C MET A 43 -11.97 4.24 -6.53
N VAL A 44 -10.69 3.92 -6.30
CA VAL A 44 -9.60 4.44 -7.14
C VAL A 44 -8.53 3.37 -7.40
N PRO A 45 -8.39 2.86 -8.62
CA PRO A 45 -7.20 2.11 -9.03
C PRO A 45 -6.00 3.05 -9.20
N VAL A 46 -4.86 2.72 -8.59
CA VAL A 46 -3.63 3.52 -8.68
C VAL A 46 -2.49 2.68 -9.21
N LEU A 47 -1.84 3.14 -10.28
CA LEU A 47 -0.62 2.56 -10.83
C LEU A 47 0.54 3.57 -10.75
N LEU A 48 1.59 3.21 -10.01
CA LEU A 48 2.78 4.03 -9.79
C LEU A 48 4.02 3.36 -10.36
N ASN A 49 4.77 4.07 -11.19
CA ASN A 49 6.10 3.65 -11.64
C ASN A 49 7.13 4.75 -11.35
N SER A 50 8.17 4.42 -10.59
CA SER A 50 9.26 5.36 -10.26
C SER A 50 8.77 6.66 -9.63
N ALA A 51 7.83 6.58 -8.67
CA ALA A 51 7.14 7.74 -8.10
C ALA A 51 7.44 7.93 -6.60
N MET A 52 7.19 9.14 -6.08
CA MET A 52 7.11 9.42 -4.65
C MET A 52 5.73 9.97 -4.29
N VAL A 53 4.92 9.20 -3.57
CA VAL A 53 3.48 9.51 -3.40
C VAL A 53 3.04 9.31 -1.96
N PRO A 54 2.72 10.39 -1.23
CA PRO A 54 1.89 10.31 -0.03
C PRO A 54 0.44 10.05 -0.41
N VAL A 55 -0.18 9.03 0.18
CA VAL A 55 -1.58 8.63 -0.04
C VAL A 55 -2.31 8.66 1.30
N LEU A 56 -3.37 9.47 1.39
CA LEU A 56 -4.28 9.49 2.53
C LEU A 56 -5.68 9.08 2.07
N LEU A 57 -6.20 8.01 2.67
CA LEU A 57 -7.49 7.43 2.33
C LEU A 57 -8.42 7.43 3.55
N ASN A 58 -9.64 7.90 3.35
CA ASN A 58 -10.73 7.77 4.31
C ASN A 58 -11.94 7.12 3.63
N ASN A 59 -12.48 6.05 4.20
CA ASN A 59 -13.64 5.34 3.65
C ASN A 59 -13.47 4.94 2.17
N ALA A 60 -12.31 4.42 1.77
CA ALA A 60 -12.00 4.17 0.36
C ALA A 60 -11.67 2.71 0.08
N MET A 61 -11.88 2.29 -1.18
CA MET A 61 -11.26 1.08 -1.71
C MET A 61 -10.32 1.41 -2.85
N VAL A 62 -9.05 1.03 -2.70
CA VAL A 62 -7.97 1.46 -3.59
C VAL A 62 -7.05 0.30 -3.89
N PRO A 63 -7.11 -0.31 -5.08
CA PRO A 63 -6.06 -1.21 -5.53
C PRO A 63 -4.81 -0.41 -5.90
N LEU A 64 -3.65 -0.72 -5.30
CA LEU A 64 -2.37 -0.11 -5.65
C LEU A 64 -1.43 -1.13 -6.31
N LEU A 65 -0.89 -0.73 -7.46
CA LEU A 65 0.23 -1.39 -8.12
C LEU A 65 1.42 -0.42 -8.15
N VAL A 66 2.55 -0.84 -7.60
CA VAL A 66 3.71 0.05 -7.44
C VAL A 66 4.99 -0.65 -7.86
N ASN A 67 5.75 0.02 -8.72
CA ASN A 67 7.05 -0.44 -9.17
C ASN A 67 8.13 0.64 -8.95
N ASN A 68 9.21 0.27 -8.26
CA ASN A 68 10.36 1.16 -7.99
C ASN A 68 9.96 2.49 -7.33
N ALA A 69 9.13 2.47 -6.28
CA ALA A 69 8.55 3.71 -5.74
C ALA A 69 8.70 3.85 -4.23
N MET A 70 8.55 5.10 -3.79
CA MET A 70 8.41 5.53 -2.41
C MET A 70 6.95 5.91 -2.16
N VAL A 71 6.24 5.18 -1.30
CA VAL A 71 4.82 5.47 -1.04
C VAL A 71 4.59 5.56 0.46
N ILE A 72 3.92 6.60 0.93
CA ILE A 72 3.49 6.68 2.33
C ILE A 72 1.99 6.50 2.34
N VAL A 73 1.49 5.53 3.10
CA VAL A 73 0.07 5.18 3.09
C VAL A 73 -0.54 5.36 4.49
N LEU A 74 -1.55 6.24 4.58
CA LEU A 74 -2.36 6.44 5.78
C LEU A 74 -3.81 6.09 5.46
N LEU A 75 -4.34 5.05 6.11
CA LEU A 75 -5.71 4.58 5.88
C LEU A 75 -6.56 4.68 7.14
N ASN A 76 -7.79 5.17 6.98
CA ASN A 76 -8.86 5.06 7.95
C ASN A 76 -10.08 4.42 7.29
N ASN A 77 -10.60 3.32 7.84
CA ASN A 77 -11.78 2.62 7.31
C ASN A 77 -11.65 2.27 5.81
N ALA A 78 -10.61 1.54 5.43
CA ALA A 78 -10.30 1.30 4.02
C ALA A 78 -10.07 -0.17 3.68
N MET A 79 -10.28 -0.51 2.41
CA MET A 79 -9.85 -1.79 1.84
C MET A 79 -8.89 -1.57 0.69
N VAL A 80 -7.64 -1.99 0.87
CA VAL A 80 -6.56 -1.60 -0.05
C VAL A 80 -5.66 -2.80 -0.36
N PRO A 81 -5.92 -3.51 -1.47
CA PRO A 81 -4.99 -4.50 -1.99
C PRO A 81 -3.76 -3.81 -2.58
N VAL A 82 -2.57 -4.27 -2.18
CA VAL A 82 -1.30 -3.66 -2.61
C VAL A 82 -0.34 -4.70 -3.17
N LEU A 83 0.21 -4.41 -4.34
CA LEU A 83 1.33 -5.15 -4.93
C LEU A 83 2.51 -4.19 -5.11
N LEU A 84 3.63 -4.51 -4.45
CA LEU A 84 4.85 -3.71 -4.52
C LEU A 84 6.03 -4.54 -5.04
N ASN A 85 6.76 -3.98 -6.02
CA ASN A 85 8.06 -4.48 -6.45
C ASN A 85 9.10 -3.38 -6.27
N ASN A 86 10.18 -3.68 -5.55
CA ASN A 86 11.26 -2.74 -5.24
C ASN A 86 10.75 -1.43 -4.63
N ALA A 87 10.12 -1.50 -3.46
CA ALA A 87 9.50 -0.33 -2.85
C ALA A 87 9.93 -0.15 -1.39
N MET A 88 9.86 1.09 -0.92
CA MET A 88 9.86 1.40 0.51
C MET A 88 8.56 2.12 0.86
N VAL A 89 7.79 1.50 1.74
CA VAL A 89 6.41 1.92 2.02
C VAL A 89 6.12 1.92 3.52
N PRO A 90 6.11 3.08 4.18
CA PRO A 90 5.52 3.22 5.50
C PRO A 90 3.99 3.13 5.41
N VAL A 91 3.40 2.29 6.26
CA VAL A 91 1.95 2.05 6.30
C VAL A 91 1.42 2.25 7.71
N LEU A 92 0.37 3.07 7.84
CA LEU A 92 -0.42 3.20 9.07
C LEU A 92 -1.89 2.94 8.76
N LEU A 93 -2.47 1.95 9.43
CA LEU A 93 -3.84 1.52 9.23
C LEU A 93 -4.66 1.65 10.52
N ASN A 94 -5.84 2.24 10.41
CA ASN A 94 -6.88 2.19 11.42
C ASN A 94 -8.15 1.58 10.82
N SER A 95 -8.64 0.47 11.38
CA SER A 95 -9.85 -0.20 10.92
C SER A 95 -9.79 -0.55 9.42
N ALA A 96 -8.92 -1.47 9.02
CA ALA A 96 -8.66 -1.72 7.60
C ALA A 96 -8.51 -3.20 7.24
N ILE A 97 -8.78 -3.51 5.97
CA ILE A 97 -8.42 -4.77 5.33
C ILE A 97 -7.33 -4.48 4.29
N PHE A 98 -6.14 -5.06 4.48
CA PHE A 98 -4.96 -4.68 3.69
C PHE A 98 -4.17 -5.91 3.23
N PRO A 99 -4.57 -6.56 2.13
CA PRO A 99 -3.77 -7.62 1.53
C PRO A 99 -2.53 -7.04 0.85
N VAL A 100 -1.36 -7.63 1.12
CA VAL A 100 -0.08 -7.12 0.60
C VAL A 100 0.77 -8.23 -0.02
N LEU A 101 1.27 -7.98 -1.22
CA LEU A 101 2.29 -8.80 -1.86
C LEU A 101 3.54 -7.98 -2.16
N LEU A 102 4.68 -8.42 -1.61
CA LEU A 102 5.91 -7.65 -1.56
C LEU A 102 7.08 -8.44 -2.12
N LYS A 103 7.79 -7.84 -3.08
CA LYS A 103 9.06 -8.34 -3.60
C LYS A 103 10.14 -7.28 -3.43
N ARG A 104 11.23 -7.62 -2.72
CA ARG A 104 12.38 -6.72 -2.48
C ARG A 104 11.93 -5.38 -1.89
N ALA A 105 11.32 -5.42 -0.70
CA ALA A 105 10.70 -4.25 -0.09
C ALA A 105 11.16 -4.02 1.36
N LYS A 106 11.07 -2.77 1.81
CA LYS A 106 11.27 -2.35 3.21
C LYS A 106 10.04 -1.60 3.70
N ILE A 107 9.30 -2.17 4.66
CA ILE A 107 7.94 -1.69 4.97
C ILE A 107 7.71 -1.69 6.47
N PRO A 108 7.80 -0.52 7.13
CA PRO A 108 7.27 -0.34 8.48
C PRO A 108 5.74 -0.33 8.45
N VAL A 109 5.11 -1.14 9.30
CA VAL A 109 3.65 -1.24 9.38
C VAL A 109 3.18 -1.01 10.81
N LEU A 110 2.21 -0.11 10.99
CA LEU A 110 1.47 0.07 12.24
C LEU A 110 -0.02 -0.20 11.98
N LEU A 111 -0.59 -1.15 12.72
CA LEU A 111 -1.98 -1.58 12.57
C LEU A 111 -2.77 -1.41 13.87
N ASN A 112 -3.93 -0.78 13.77
CA ASN A 112 -4.96 -0.78 14.81
C ASN A 112 -6.26 -1.36 14.25
N SER A 113 -6.78 -2.44 14.84
CA SER A 113 -8.02 -3.09 14.40
C SER A 113 -8.01 -3.47 12.91
N ALA A 114 -7.07 -4.30 12.47
CA ALA A 114 -6.89 -4.61 11.05
C ALA A 114 -6.82 -6.11 10.75
N ILE A 115 -7.14 -6.48 9.51
CA ILE A 115 -6.93 -7.81 8.94
C ILE A 115 -5.97 -7.70 7.76
N VAL A 116 -4.80 -8.34 7.87
CA VAL A 116 -3.70 -8.15 6.91
C VAL A 116 -3.05 -9.48 6.53
N PRO A 117 -3.42 -10.07 5.38
CA PRO A 117 -2.63 -11.11 4.74
C PRO A 117 -1.41 -10.52 4.04
N VAL A 118 -0.22 -11.06 4.31
CA VAL A 118 1.04 -10.58 3.75
C VAL A 118 1.84 -11.72 3.13
N LEU A 119 2.28 -11.54 1.89
CA LEU A 119 3.26 -12.41 1.23
C LEU A 119 4.55 -11.62 0.96
N LEU A 120 5.66 -12.10 1.52
CA LEU A 120 6.97 -11.44 1.44
C LEU A 120 8.00 -12.32 0.72
N ASN A 121 8.69 -11.73 -0.25
CA ASN A 121 9.87 -12.31 -0.87
C ASN A 121 11.04 -11.30 -0.82
N ASN A 122 12.14 -11.68 -0.15
CA ASN A 122 13.32 -10.82 0.01
C ASN A 122 12.97 -9.46 0.64
N ALA A 123 12.19 -9.44 1.72
CA ALA A 123 11.68 -8.20 2.33
C ALA A 123 12.04 -8.07 3.82
N MET A 124 12.03 -6.83 4.31
CA MET A 124 12.16 -6.51 5.72
C MET A 124 10.97 -5.69 6.18
N VAL A 125 10.18 -6.20 7.12
CA VAL A 125 8.89 -5.61 7.51
C VAL A 125 8.75 -5.58 9.04
N PRO A 126 9.12 -4.48 9.70
CA PRO A 126 8.78 -4.27 11.11
C PRO A 126 7.27 -4.02 11.26
N VAL A 127 6.63 -4.70 12.20
CA VAL A 127 5.18 -4.63 12.41
C VAL A 127 4.84 -4.33 13.88
N LEU A 128 3.97 -3.35 14.11
CA LEU A 128 3.34 -3.08 15.41
C LEU A 128 1.83 -3.28 15.30
N LEU A 129 1.27 -4.15 16.13
CA LEU A 129 -0.13 -4.55 16.09
C LEU A 129 -0.87 -4.23 17.38
N ASN A 130 -2.04 -3.61 17.26
CA ASN A 130 -3.04 -3.50 18.30
C ASN A 130 -4.39 -4.06 17.81
N SER A 131 -4.90 -5.10 18.45
CA SER A 131 -6.19 -5.73 18.09
C SER A 131 -6.28 -6.16 16.62
N ALA A 132 -5.24 -6.81 16.09
CA ALA A 132 -5.15 -7.15 14.66
C ALA A 132 -4.99 -8.65 14.39
N LEU A 133 -5.41 -9.08 13.20
CA LEU A 133 -5.16 -10.41 12.65
C LEU A 133 -4.23 -10.27 11.45
N VAL A 134 -3.04 -10.87 11.52
CA VAL A 134 -2.05 -10.78 10.45
C VAL A 134 -1.55 -12.16 10.06
N SER A 135 -1.79 -12.58 8.83
CA SER A 135 -1.28 -13.86 8.31
C SER A 135 -0.08 -13.60 7.41
N VAL A 136 1.06 -14.23 7.68
CA VAL A 136 2.30 -13.92 6.97
C VAL A 136 2.91 -15.16 6.32
N LEU A 137 3.20 -15.08 5.02
CA LEU A 137 4.00 -16.03 4.27
C LEU A 137 5.34 -15.40 3.90
N LEU A 138 6.44 -16.00 4.36
CA LEU A 138 7.79 -15.48 4.17
C LEU A 138 8.66 -16.39 3.30
N ASN A 139 9.35 -15.78 2.35
CA ASN A 139 10.47 -16.39 1.63
C ASN A 139 11.69 -15.47 1.70
N SER A 140 12.76 -15.88 2.39
CA SER A 140 13.99 -15.08 2.52
C SER A 140 13.74 -13.66 3.06
N ALA A 141 12.90 -13.54 4.10
CA ALA A 141 12.44 -12.27 4.65
C ALA A 141 12.62 -12.19 6.18
N MET A 142 12.60 -10.97 6.71
CA MET A 142 12.69 -10.70 8.15
C MET A 142 11.53 -9.83 8.62
N VAL A 143 10.81 -10.27 9.66
CA VAL A 143 9.64 -9.56 10.20
C VAL A 143 9.70 -9.50 11.73
N PRO A 144 10.25 -8.42 12.32
CA PRO A 144 10.09 -8.14 13.75
C PRO A 144 8.64 -7.75 14.06
N VAL A 145 8.05 -8.31 15.12
CA VAL A 145 6.64 -8.08 15.46
C VAL A 145 6.44 -7.71 16.92
N LEU A 146 5.79 -6.57 17.19
CA LEU A 146 5.30 -6.19 18.51
C LEU A 146 3.76 -6.31 18.57
N LEU A 147 3.23 -6.98 19.59
CA LEU A 147 1.81 -7.35 19.69
C LEU A 147 1.14 -6.80 20.95
N ASN A 148 -0.07 -6.27 20.79
CA ASN A 148 -1.06 -6.12 21.86
C ASN A 148 -2.41 -6.68 21.40
N SER A 149 -2.89 -7.73 22.05
CA SER A 149 -4.19 -8.39 21.72
C SER A 149 -4.33 -8.77 20.23
N ALA A 150 -3.28 -9.33 19.62
CA ALA A 150 -3.23 -9.65 18.20
C ALA A 150 -2.83 -11.11 17.94
N LEU A 151 -3.26 -11.66 16.80
CA LEU A 151 -2.91 -13.02 16.36
C LEU A 151 -2.12 -12.96 15.05
N VAL A 152 -0.99 -13.70 15.01
CA VAL A 152 -0.11 -13.72 13.84
C VAL A 152 0.29 -15.15 13.45
N PRO A 153 -0.46 -15.81 12.56
CA PRO A 153 0.01 -17.04 11.92
C PRO A 153 1.15 -16.75 10.94
N VAL A 154 2.23 -17.53 11.02
CA VAL A 154 3.42 -17.36 10.16
C VAL A 154 3.81 -18.69 9.50
N LEU A 155 4.05 -18.65 8.19
CA LEU A 155 4.68 -19.74 7.43
C LEU A 155 6.01 -19.25 6.84
N LEU A 156 7.08 -20.03 7.04
CA LEU A 156 8.47 -19.63 6.74
C LEU A 156 9.12 -20.55 5.70
N ASN A 157 9.84 -19.95 4.75
CA ASN A 157 10.85 -20.60 3.92
C ASN A 157 12.14 -19.76 3.94
N SER A 158 13.19 -20.25 4.60
CA SER A 158 14.46 -19.54 4.77
C SER A 158 14.31 -18.10 5.32
N ALA A 159 13.44 -17.89 6.31
CA ALA A 159 13.03 -16.59 6.83
C ALA A 159 13.06 -16.53 8.36
N MET A 160 13.06 -15.32 8.94
CA MET A 160 13.15 -15.11 10.39
C MET A 160 12.06 -14.16 10.91
N VAL A 161 11.45 -14.51 12.04
CA VAL A 161 10.47 -13.68 12.77
C VAL A 161 10.87 -13.60 14.23
N PRO A 162 11.57 -12.52 14.64
CA PRO A 162 11.74 -12.22 16.04
C PRO A 162 10.45 -11.60 16.61
N LEU A 163 10.03 -12.10 17.78
CA LEU A 163 8.95 -11.54 18.61
C LEU A 163 9.53 -10.61 19.66
#